data_AF-A0A483A6R0-F1
#
_entry.id   AF-A0A483A6R0-F1
#
_cell.length_a   1.000
_cell.length_b   1.000
_cell.length_c   1.000
_cell.angle_alpha   90.00
_cell.angle_beta   90.00
_cell.angle_gamma   90.00
#
_symmetry.space_group_name_H-M   'P 1'
#
loop_
_entity.id
_entity.type
_entity.pdbx_description
1 polymer ?
#
loop_
_entity_poly.entity_id
_entity_poly.type
_entity_poly.pdbx_seq_one_letter_code
_entity_poly.pdbx_strand_id
1 'polypeptide(L)'
;MKEKFEVIEIENQMMKLKVNRSSGCHSCSVSSGCGTGILANYFDHYSVFNKPLKNGVEIGDFVTLEISSNALFYRAFQLYMLPLLSLFAGGMLGAALYPSHEIGQIVFAFMGFFVSLSLTKYFVK
;
A
#
# COMPACT_ATOMS: atom_id res chain seq x y z
N MET A 1 -2.13 -12.78 -5.33
CA MET A 1 -3.07 -13.33 -4.32
C MET A 1 -4.42 -13.54 -4.98
N LYS A 2 -5.07 -14.69 -4.77
CA LYS A 2 -6.40 -14.99 -5.34
C LYS A 2 -7.45 -14.73 -4.26
N GLU A 3 -8.35 -13.79 -4.50
CA GLU A 3 -9.46 -13.47 -3.60
C GLU A 3 -10.80 -13.69 -4.31
N LYS A 4 -11.82 -14.11 -3.55
CA LYS A 4 -13.18 -14.33 -4.05
C LYS A 4 -14.02 -13.10 -3.78
N PHE A 5 -14.73 -12.63 -4.81
CA PHE A 5 -15.62 -11.47 -4.74
C PHE A 5 -17.00 -11.86 -5.24
N GLU A 6 -18.04 -11.39 -4.56
CA GLU A 6 -19.43 -11.62 -4.95
C GLU A 6 -19.88 -10.56 -5.96
N VAL A 7 -20.57 -10.99 -7.03
CA VAL A 7 -21.15 -10.10 -8.04
C VAL A 7 -22.50 -9.62 -7.55
N ILE A 8 -22.59 -8.33 -7.25
CA ILE A 8 -23.82 -7.72 -6.71
C ILE A 8 -24.68 -7.04 -7.80
N GLU A 9 -24.07 -6.65 -8.91
CA GLU A 9 -24.73 -5.88 -9.96
C GLU A 9 -23.96 -6.06 -11.29
N ILE A 10 -24.68 -6.11 -12.41
CA ILE A 10 -24.11 -6.12 -13.77
C ILE A 10 -24.82 -5.03 -14.57
N GLU A 11 -24.07 -4.03 -15.03
CA GLU A 11 -24.59 -2.90 -15.80
C GLU A 11 -23.62 -2.54 -16.93
N ASN A 12 -24.11 -2.33 -18.16
CA ASN A 12 -23.30 -1.90 -19.32
C ASN A 12 -21.97 -2.67 -19.51
N GLN A 13 -22.00 -4.01 -19.54
CA GLN A 13 -20.78 -4.85 -19.67
C GLN A 13 -19.78 -4.71 -18.52
N MET A 14 -20.20 -4.14 -17.39
CA MET A 14 -19.40 -3.99 -16.17
C MET A 14 -20.06 -4.78 -15.04
N MET A 15 -19.27 -5.60 -14.34
CA MET A 15 -19.67 -6.26 -13.10
C MET A 15 -19.19 -5.46 -11.89
N LYS A 16 -20.09 -5.24 -10.95
CA LYS A 16 -19.82 -4.60 -9.67
C LYS A 16 -19.57 -5.69 -8.65
N LEU A 17 -18.40 -5.65 -8.04
CA LEU A 17 -17.92 -6.68 -7.13
C LEU A 17 -17.89 -6.15 -5.71
N LYS A 18 -18.44 -6.92 -4.77
CA LYS A 18 -18.40 -6.61 -3.34
C LYS A 18 -17.10 -7.14 -2.72
N VAL A 19 -16.31 -6.24 -2.13
CA VAL A 19 -15.12 -6.59 -1.34
C VAL A 19 -15.51 -6.78 0.11
N ASN A 20 -15.45 -8.01 0.58
CA ASN A 20 -15.55 -8.29 2.00
C ASN A 20 -14.15 -8.16 2.63
N ARG A 21 -13.84 -7.03 3.26
CA ARG A 21 -12.55 -6.79 3.95
C ARG A 21 -12.51 -7.52 5.30
N SER A 22 -12.71 -8.85 5.33
CA SER A 22 -12.65 -9.60 6.59
C SER A 22 -11.26 -10.16 6.92
N SER A 23 -10.31 -10.16 5.98
CA SER A 23 -9.07 -10.93 6.08
C SER A 23 -7.90 -10.24 6.79
N GLY A 24 -7.97 -8.94 7.11
CA GLY A 24 -6.80 -8.19 7.62
C GLY A 24 -6.67 -8.10 9.15
N CYS A 25 -7.77 -7.94 9.88
CA CYS A 25 -7.73 -7.52 11.29
C CYS A 25 -8.48 -8.46 12.26
N HIS A 26 -9.21 -9.46 11.75
CA HIS A 26 -10.08 -10.29 12.59
C HIS A 26 -9.30 -11.30 13.47
N SER A 27 -8.05 -11.59 13.13
CA SER A 27 -7.16 -12.51 13.87
C SER A 27 -6.06 -11.80 14.68
N CYS A 28 -6.03 -10.46 14.71
CA CYS A 28 -5.06 -9.73 15.51
C CYS A 28 -5.56 -9.67 16.97
N SER A 29 -4.88 -10.39 17.86
CA SER A 29 -5.15 -10.48 19.30
C SER A 29 -5.06 -9.15 20.08
N VAL A 30 -4.81 -8.03 19.38
CA VAL A 30 -4.69 -6.66 19.91
C VAL A 30 -5.82 -5.76 19.37
N SER A 31 -6.95 -6.33 18.94
CA SER A 31 -8.12 -5.54 18.47
C SER A 31 -8.77 -4.67 19.56
N SER A 32 -8.43 -4.88 20.83
CA SER A 32 -8.88 -4.06 21.97
C SER A 32 -8.05 -2.79 22.21
N GLY A 33 -6.91 -2.60 21.53
CA GLY A 33 -5.97 -1.51 21.79
C GLY A 33 -5.77 -0.49 20.65
N CYS A 34 -6.24 -0.78 19.43
CA CYS A 34 -6.14 0.14 18.30
C CYS A 34 -7.51 0.78 18.08
N GLY A 35 -7.69 2.04 18.48
CA GLY A 35 -8.98 2.77 18.43
C GLY A 35 -9.67 2.82 17.06
N THR A 36 -9.03 2.34 16.00
CA THR A 36 -9.59 2.14 14.66
C THR A 36 -10.59 0.97 14.58
N GLY A 37 -10.54 -0.02 15.48
CA GLY A 37 -11.48 -1.15 15.51
C GLY A 37 -12.89 -0.80 16.00
N ILE A 38 -13.02 0.22 16.86
CA ILE A 38 -14.32 0.66 17.40
C ILE A 38 -15.11 1.45 16.35
N LEU A 39 -14.42 2.26 15.55
CA LEU A 39 -15.03 3.02 14.45
C LEU A 39 -15.42 2.13 13.25
N ALA A 40 -14.68 1.04 13.02
CA ALA A 40 -14.96 0.10 11.93
C ALA A 40 -16.28 -0.66 12.10
N ASN A 41 -16.76 -0.86 13.33
CA ASN A 41 -18.05 -1.52 13.59
C ASN A 41 -19.27 -0.66 13.24
N TYR A 42 -19.13 0.66 13.20
CA TYR A 42 -20.24 1.57 12.86
C TYR A 42 -20.38 1.81 11.35
N PHE A 43 -19.39 1.35 10.59
CA PHE A 43 -19.17 1.74 9.22
C PHE A 43 -19.02 0.46 8.40
N ASP A 44 -20.15 -0.09 7.96
CA ASP A 44 -20.25 -1.24 7.05
C ASP A 44 -19.65 -0.90 5.68
N HIS A 45 -18.32 -0.72 5.63
CA HIS A 45 -17.57 -0.37 4.43
C HIS A 45 -17.25 -1.64 3.66
N TYR A 46 -18.26 -2.25 3.05
CA TYR A 46 -18.00 -3.00 1.84
C TYR A 46 -17.54 -2.01 0.77
N SER A 47 -16.33 -2.19 0.25
CA SER A 47 -15.87 -1.41 -0.89
C SER A 47 -16.38 -2.10 -2.15
N VAL A 48 -17.00 -1.33 -3.05
CA VAL A 48 -17.42 -1.81 -4.37
C VAL A 48 -16.46 -1.30 -5.42
N PHE A 49 -16.09 -2.14 -6.37
CA PHE A 49 -15.33 -1.72 -7.55
C PHE A 49 -15.88 -2.38 -8.81
N ASN A 50 -15.72 -1.69 -9.93
CA ASN A 50 -16.22 -2.14 -11.23
C ASN A 50 -15.10 -2.83 -12.01
N LYS A 51 -15.42 -3.95 -12.64
CA LYS A 51 -14.56 -4.65 -13.60
C LYS A 51 -15.36 -5.00 -14.86
N PRO A 52 -14.73 -5.12 -16.03
CA PRO A 52 -15.38 -5.69 -17.21
C PRO A 52 -15.97 -7.06 -16.92
N LEU A 53 -17.17 -7.30 -17.46
CA LEU A 53 -17.91 -8.55 -17.35
C LEU A 53 -17.08 -9.71 -17.93
N LYS A 54 -17.00 -10.81 -17.19
CA LYS A 54 -16.47 -12.08 -17.71
C LYS A 54 -17.63 -12.89 -18.30
N ASN A 55 -17.38 -13.61 -19.40
CA ASN A 55 -18.38 -14.47 -20.03
C ASN A 55 -18.89 -15.54 -19.05
N GLY A 56 -20.20 -15.68 -18.93
CA GLY A 56 -20.86 -16.73 -18.16
C GLY A 56 -20.97 -16.48 -16.65
N VAL A 57 -20.93 -15.21 -16.22
CA VAL A 57 -21.08 -14.81 -14.81
C VAL A 57 -22.44 -14.16 -14.61
N GLU A 58 -23.19 -14.62 -13.60
CA GLU A 58 -24.50 -14.08 -13.22
C GLU A 58 -24.43 -13.32 -11.87
N ILE A 59 -25.48 -12.58 -11.54
CA ILE A 59 -25.60 -11.88 -10.26
C ILE A 59 -25.70 -12.94 -9.15
N GLY A 60 -24.90 -12.80 -8.09
CA GLY A 60 -24.78 -13.78 -7.00
C GLY A 60 -23.61 -14.76 -7.16
N ASP A 61 -22.93 -14.77 -8.32
CA ASP A 61 -21.75 -15.60 -8.51
C ASP A 61 -20.52 -15.05 -7.78
N PHE A 62 -19.65 -15.97 -7.36
CA PHE A 62 -18.34 -15.65 -6.77
C PHE A 62 -17.25 -15.70 -7.84
N VAL A 63 -16.71 -14.54 -8.21
CA VAL A 63 -15.58 -14.43 -9.14
C VAL A 63 -14.27 -14.41 -8.35
N THR A 64 -13.35 -15.30 -8.71
CA THR A 64 -11.97 -15.24 -8.19
C THR A 64 -11.15 -14.27 -9.03
N LEU A 65 -10.67 -13.19 -8.41
CA LEU A 65 -9.73 -12.26 -9.03
C LEU A 65 -8.34 -12.51 -8.50
N GLU A 66 -7.39 -12.53 -9.42
CA GLU A 66 -5.98 -12.54 -9.08
C GLU A 66 -5.50 -11.10 -8.99
N ILE A 67 -5.32 -10.62 -7.77
CA ILE A 67 -4.66 -9.36 -7.52
C ILE A 67 -3.17 -9.64 -7.69
N SER A 68 -2.54 -8.99 -8.67
CA SER A 68 -1.10 -9.02 -8.88
C SER A 68 -0.42 -8.32 -7.69
N SER A 69 -0.12 -9.07 -6.63
CA SER A 69 0.52 -8.60 -5.40
C SER A 69 1.91 -7.97 -5.65
N ASN A 70 2.51 -8.22 -6.80
CA ASN A 70 3.84 -7.73 -7.16
C ASN A 70 3.91 -6.20 -7.20
N ALA A 71 2.83 -5.54 -7.65
CA ALA A 71 2.80 -4.07 -7.70
C ALA A 71 2.78 -3.48 -6.29
N LEU A 72 2.00 -4.05 -5.37
CA LEU A 72 1.92 -3.59 -3.98
C LEU A 72 3.24 -3.82 -3.24
N PHE A 73 3.85 -4.99 -3.44
CA PHE A 73 5.14 -5.32 -2.83
C PHE A 73 6.24 -4.40 -3.34
N TYR A 74 6.34 -4.17 -4.65
CA TYR A 74 7.35 -3.29 -5.22
C TYR A 74 7.19 -1.84 -4.75
N ARG A 75 5.94 -1.35 -4.66
CA ARG A 75 5.62 -0.01 -4.12
C ARG A 75 6.06 0.13 -2.66
N ALA A 76 5.72 -0.84 -1.81
CA ALA A 76 6.13 -0.85 -0.42
C ALA A 76 7.66 -0.92 -0.31
N PHE A 77 8.30 -1.83 -1.05
CA PHE A 77 9.75 -1.95 -1.08
C PHE A 77 10.42 -0.63 -1.45
N GLN A 78 9.93 0.09 -2.45
CA GLN A 78 10.47 1.38 -2.87
C GLN A 78 10.32 2.46 -1.79
N LEU A 79 9.19 2.49 -1.07
CA LEU A 79 8.95 3.41 0.05
C LEU A 79 9.86 3.16 1.26
N TYR A 80 10.32 1.93 1.47
CA TYR A 80 11.21 1.60 2.60
C TYR A 80 12.69 1.62 2.21
N MET A 81 13.06 0.97 1.11
CA MET A 81 14.46 0.78 0.73
C MET A 81 15.09 2.04 0.15
N LEU A 82 14.38 2.77 -0.70
CA LEU A 82 14.92 3.93 -1.39
C LEU A 82 15.31 5.07 -0.42
N PRO A 83 14.49 5.45 0.59
CA PRO A 83 14.92 6.45 1.58
C PRO A 83 16.02 5.93 2.51
N LEU A 84 16.01 4.65 2.87
CA LEU A 84 17.06 4.07 3.72
C LEU A 84 18.42 4.09 3.01
N LEU A 85 18.47 3.64 1.74
CA LEU A 85 19.69 3.67 0.93
C LEU A 85 20.18 5.10 0.70
N SER A 86 19.26 6.04 0.47
CA SER A 86 19.60 7.44 0.28
C SER A 86 20.15 8.10 1.54
N LEU A 87 19.69 7.71 2.73
CA LEU A 87 20.25 8.16 4.01
C LEU A 87 21.73 7.78 4.13
N PHE A 88 22.05 6.51 3.88
CA PHE A 88 23.44 6.02 3.93
C PHE A 88 24.31 6.65 2.85
N ALA A 89 23.80 6.74 1.62
CA ALA A 89 24.51 7.39 0.51
C ALA A 89 24.78 8.87 0.81
N GLY A 90 23.80 9.59 1.36
CA GLY A 90 23.95 10.98 1.79
C GLY A 90 25.01 11.13 2.89
N GLY A 91 25.01 10.25 3.89
CA GLY A 91 26.05 10.23 4.93
C GLY A 91 27.45 9.95 4.38
N MET A 92 27.59 8.98 3.45
CA MET A 92 28.87 8.69 2.80
C MET A 92 29.36 9.87 1.96
N LEU A 93 28.47 10.56 1.23
CA LEU A 93 28.80 11.78 0.50
C LEU A 93 29.23 12.90 1.44
N GLY A 94 28.52 13.07 2.56
CA GLY A 94 28.89 14.02 3.61
C GLY A 94 30.25 13.71 4.21
N ALA A 95 30.58 12.43 4.42
CA ALA A 95 31.88 12.00 4.93
C ALA A 95 33.02 12.22 3.90
N ALA A 96 32.75 12.05 2.62
CA ALA A 96 33.71 12.31 1.55
C ALA A 96 33.99 13.82 1.37
N LEU A 97 32.96 14.67 1.49
CA LEU A 97 33.09 16.13 1.33
C LEU A 97 33.60 16.82 2.61
N TYR A 98 33.17 16.34 3.78
CA TYR A 98 33.46 16.93 5.09
C TYR A 98 33.91 15.85 6.09
N PRO A 99 35.11 15.26 5.91
CA PRO A 99 35.59 14.14 6.73
C PRO A 99 35.80 14.53 8.20
N SER A 100 36.13 15.78 8.48
CA SER A 100 36.41 16.27 9.84
C SER A 100 35.20 16.90 10.55
N HIS A 101 34.05 17.04 9.87
CA HIS A 101 32.85 17.66 10.43
C HIS A 101 31.70 16.68 10.50
N GLU A 102 31.53 16.03 11.65
CA GLU A 102 30.44 15.07 11.91
C GLU A 102 29.05 15.66 11.66
N ILE A 103 28.85 16.93 12.02
CA ILE A 103 27.59 17.65 11.77
C ILE A 103 27.29 17.72 10.27
N GLY A 104 28.31 17.94 9.42
CA GLY A 104 28.15 17.95 7.97
C GLY A 104 27.66 16.60 7.45
N GLN A 105 28.24 15.50 7.94
CA GLN A 105 27.84 14.14 7.56
C GLN A 105 26.37 13.85 7.93
N ILE A 106 25.96 14.26 9.13
CA ILE A 106 24.59 14.11 9.62
C ILE A 106 23.61 14.92 8.76
N VAL A 107 23.93 16.19 8.48
CA VAL A 107 23.07 17.07 7.66
C VAL A 107 22.89 16.48 6.26
N PHE A 108 23.96 16.03 5.62
CA PHE A 108 23.88 15.42 4.27
C PHE A 108 23.08 14.11 4.26
N ALA A 109 23.20 13.27 5.31
CA ALA A 109 22.37 12.08 5.45
C ALA A 109 20.88 12.43 5.50
N PHE A 110 20.49 13.33 6.41
CA PHE A 110 19.08 13.77 6.52
C PHE A 110 18.58 14.43 5.24
N MET A 111 19.40 15.27 4.61
CA MET A 111 19.03 15.91 3.35
C MET A 111 18.74 14.88 2.25
N GLY A 112 19.58 13.84 2.12
CA GLY A 112 19.35 12.71 1.22
C GLY A 112 18.04 11.97 1.53
N PHE A 113 17.78 11.67 2.80
CA PHE A 113 16.55 11.02 3.24
C PHE A 113 15.29 11.83 2.90
N PHE A 114 15.26 13.14 3.19
CA PHE A 114 14.10 13.99 2.90
C PHE A 114 13.88 14.19 1.40
N VAL A 115 14.96 14.33 0.62
CA VAL A 115 14.87 14.39 -0.85
C VAL A 115 14.28 13.09 -1.38
N SER A 116 14.79 11.95 -0.93
CA SER A 116 14.29 10.63 -1.33
C SER A 116 12.81 10.41 -0.97
N LEU A 117 12.38 10.78 0.24
CA LEU A 117 10.97 10.72 0.61
C LEU A 117 10.09 11.60 -0.29
N SER A 118 10.54 12.82 -0.59
CA SER A 118 9.80 13.75 -1.46
C SER A 118 9.71 13.21 -2.89
N LEU A 119 10.81 12.67 -3.41
CA LEU A 119 10.85 12.04 -4.74
C LEU A 119 9.94 10.82 -4.82
N THR A 120 9.98 9.97 -3.79
CA THR A 120 9.18 8.75 -3.73
C THR A 120 7.69 9.10 -3.64
N LYS A 121 7.32 10.11 -2.85
CA LYS A 121 5.95 10.64 -2.79
C LYS A 121 5.47 11.21 -4.13
N TYR A 122 6.36 11.81 -4.92
CA TYR A 122 6.01 12.38 -6.22
C TYR A 122 5.87 11.32 -7.31
N PHE A 123 6.77 10.33 -7.35
CA PHE A 123 6.78 9.25 -8.35
C PHE A 123 5.78 8.13 -8.05
N VAL A 124 5.49 7.85 -6.77
CA VAL A 124 4.62 6.76 -6.34
C VAL A 124 3.20 7.27 -6.08
N LYS A 125 2.62 7.96 -7.07
CA LYS A 125 1.19 8.32 -7.08
C LYS A 125 0.34 7.22 -7.73
#